data_AF-A0A813NJS4-F1
#
_entry.id   AF-A0A813NJS4-F1
#
_cell.length_a   1.000
_cell.length_b   1.000
_cell.length_c   1.000
_cell.angle_alpha   90.00
_cell.angle_beta   90.00
_cell.angle_gamma   90.00
#
_symmetry.space_group_name_H-M   'P 1'
#
loop_
_entity.id
_entity.type
_entity.pdbx_description
1 polymer ?
#
loop_
_entity_poly.entity_id
_entity_poly.type
_entity_poly.pdbx_seq_one_letter_code
_entity_poly.pdbx_strand_id
1 'polypeptide(L)'
;MAGVAKLFDGHVLDKSNKEINLNDDQYKGKVVGLYFSAHWCPPCRNFTPKLVEFYNKHAQEKKFEIIFVSSDRDDVAFNDYYKEMPWLALSFKDRKNKEELSKKFNISGIPTLILVDADSGDIIYRKNKEELSKKFNISGIPTLILVDADSGDIICTDARNYIQHEDENGENFPWKS
;
A
#
# COMPACT_ATOMS: atom_id res chain seq x y z
N MET A 1 -18.05 9.26 8.40
CA MET A 1 -16.84 9.30 7.57
C MET A 1 -17.19 8.86 6.16
N ALA A 2 -16.57 9.43 5.14
CA ALA A 2 -16.75 9.04 3.74
C ALA A 2 -15.46 8.40 3.20
N GLY A 3 -15.50 7.86 1.99
CA GLY A 3 -14.31 7.39 1.28
C GLY A 3 -13.46 6.37 2.01
N VAL A 4 -12.15 6.47 1.85
CA VAL A 4 -11.17 5.59 2.49
C VAL A 4 -11.14 5.76 4.01
N ALA A 5 -11.52 6.92 4.55
CA ALA A 5 -11.52 7.18 6.00
C ALA A 5 -12.43 6.20 6.78
N LYS A 6 -13.52 5.72 6.14
CA LYS A 6 -14.43 4.71 6.72
C LYS A 6 -13.77 3.36 7.01
N LEU A 7 -12.58 3.11 6.44
CA LEU A 7 -11.81 1.90 6.68
C LEU A 7 -11.03 1.95 7.99
N PHE A 8 -10.86 3.13 8.58
CA PHE A 8 -9.87 3.33 9.65
C PHE A 8 -10.45 3.90 10.95
N ASP A 9 -11.71 4.31 10.93
CA ASP A 9 -12.39 4.97 12.04
C ASP A 9 -11.60 6.14 12.70
N GLY A 10 -10.70 6.78 11.93
CA GLY A 10 -9.85 7.89 12.41
C GLY A 10 -8.53 7.46 13.07
N HIS A 11 -8.24 6.16 13.17
CA HIS A 11 -7.03 5.65 13.83
C HIS A 11 -5.80 5.59 12.93
N VAL A 12 -5.69 6.49 11.95
CA VAL A 12 -4.50 6.62 11.11
C VAL A 12 -3.58 7.66 11.70
N LEU A 13 -2.30 7.33 11.83
CA LEU A 13 -1.27 8.12 12.47
C LEU A 13 -0.24 8.61 11.44
N ASP A 14 0.18 9.85 11.61
CA ASP A 14 1.36 10.39 10.93
C ASP A 14 2.67 9.97 11.63
N LYS A 15 3.80 10.49 11.14
CA LYS A 15 5.14 10.24 11.72
C LYS A 15 5.32 10.84 13.12
N SER A 16 4.47 11.77 13.54
CA SER A 16 4.47 12.38 14.87
C SER A 16 3.53 11.66 15.85
N ASN A 17 2.97 10.50 15.46
CA ASN A 17 1.93 9.78 16.19
C ASN A 17 0.64 10.60 16.40
N LYS A 18 0.40 11.60 15.54
CA LYS A 18 -0.84 12.37 15.56
C LYS A 18 -1.88 11.66 14.70
N GLU A 19 -3.09 11.53 15.22
CA GLU A 19 -4.23 11.05 14.43
C GLU A 19 -4.56 12.03 13.30
N ILE A 20 -4.73 11.50 12.11
CA ILE A 20 -5.05 12.24 10.90
C ILE A 20 -6.44 11.88 10.38
N ASN A 21 -7.12 12.87 9.82
CA ASN A 21 -8.41 12.67 9.18
C ASN A 21 -8.22 12.54 7.67
N LEU A 22 -8.44 11.33 7.13
CA LEU A 22 -8.32 11.06 5.70
C LEU A 22 -9.38 11.76 4.83
N ASN A 23 -10.36 12.45 5.41
CA ASN A 23 -11.29 13.31 4.67
C ASN A 23 -10.77 14.74 4.46
N ASP A 24 -9.63 15.10 5.05
CA ASP A 24 -9.03 16.43 4.88
C ASP A 24 -8.63 16.64 3.41
N ASP A 25 -8.68 17.89 2.93
CA ASP A 25 -8.48 18.23 1.51
C ASP A 25 -7.14 17.75 0.94
N GLN A 26 -6.11 17.62 1.79
CA GLN A 26 -4.80 17.10 1.38
C GLN A 26 -4.82 15.60 0.97
N TYR A 27 -5.88 14.86 1.28
CA TYR A 27 -6.05 13.45 0.92
C TYR A 27 -7.12 13.20 -0.14
N LYS A 28 -7.94 14.21 -0.45
CA LYS A 28 -8.97 14.10 -1.49
C LYS A 28 -8.35 13.89 -2.87
N GLY A 29 -8.99 13.04 -3.68
CA GLY A 29 -8.51 12.70 -5.02
C GLY A 29 -7.20 11.89 -5.03
N LYS A 30 -6.69 11.45 -3.87
CA LYS A 30 -5.51 10.61 -3.81
C LYS A 30 -5.81 9.14 -4.13
N VAL A 31 -4.79 8.44 -4.60
CA VAL A 31 -4.72 6.98 -4.53
C VAL A 31 -4.05 6.61 -3.22
N VAL A 32 -4.64 5.68 -2.46
CA VAL A 32 -4.12 5.23 -1.17
C VAL A 32 -3.71 3.77 -1.25
N GLY A 33 -2.45 3.49 -0.93
CA GLY A 33 -1.90 2.14 -0.81
C GLY A 33 -2.02 1.59 0.61
N LEU A 34 -2.82 0.55 0.81
CA LEU A 34 -2.88 -0.22 2.05
C LEU A 34 -1.75 -1.24 2.07
N TYR A 35 -0.68 -0.96 2.82
CA TYR A 35 0.52 -1.78 2.85
C TYR A 35 0.52 -2.73 4.04
N PHE A 36 0.09 -3.97 3.84
CA PHE A 36 0.13 -5.04 4.83
C PHE A 36 1.52 -5.65 4.87
N SER A 37 2.22 -5.48 5.98
CA SER A 37 3.63 -5.86 6.11
C SER A 37 4.00 -6.05 7.59
N ALA A 38 5.18 -6.62 7.86
CA ALA A 38 5.72 -6.75 9.21
C ALA A 38 7.24 -6.88 9.20
N HIS A 39 7.87 -6.41 10.27
CA HIS A 39 9.33 -6.40 10.40
C HIS A 39 9.91 -7.81 10.42
N TRP A 40 9.26 -8.73 11.12
CA TRP A 40 9.71 -10.12 11.26
C TRP A 40 9.70 -10.90 9.93
N CYS A 41 9.03 -10.38 8.90
CA CYS A 41 8.86 -11.04 7.61
C CYS A 41 10.01 -10.69 6.64
N PRO A 42 10.90 -11.63 6.25
CA PRO A 42 12.03 -11.35 5.37
C PRO A 42 11.68 -10.73 4.00
N PRO A 43 10.66 -11.21 3.25
CA PRO A 43 10.29 -10.58 1.98
C PRO A 43 9.72 -9.16 2.17
N CYS A 44 9.19 -8.83 3.35
CA CYS A 44 8.75 -7.47 3.66
C CYS A 44 9.94 -6.52 3.79
N ARG A 45 10.96 -6.90 4.57
CA ARG A 45 12.18 -6.08 4.75
C ARG A 45 12.92 -5.83 3.43
N ASN A 46 12.84 -6.75 2.47
CA ASN A 46 13.43 -6.56 1.14
C ASN A 46 12.59 -5.64 0.23
N PHE A 47 11.27 -5.57 0.45
CA PHE A 47 10.36 -4.79 -0.40
C PHE A 47 10.19 -3.35 0.10
N THR A 48 10.17 -3.12 1.41
CA THR A 48 9.97 -1.80 2.01
C THR A 48 10.94 -0.74 1.48
N PRO A 49 12.27 -0.96 1.41
CA PRO A 49 13.19 0.06 0.88
C PRO A 49 12.86 0.49 -0.55
N LYS A 50 12.41 -0.45 -1.39
CA LYS A 50 12.01 -0.17 -2.77
C LYS A 50 10.72 0.63 -2.83
N LEU A 51 9.76 0.29 -1.97
CA LEU A 51 8.50 1.01 -1.87
C LEU A 51 8.73 2.44 -1.34
N VAL A 52 9.68 2.63 -0.42
CA VAL A 52 10.10 3.96 0.07
C VAL A 52 10.70 4.80 -1.05
N GLU A 53 11.59 4.24 -1.86
CA GLU A 53 12.16 4.92 -3.03
C GLU A 53 11.07 5.36 -4.01
N PHE A 54 10.17 4.45 -4.36
CA PHE A 54 9.02 4.73 -5.22
C PHE A 54 8.13 5.84 -4.64
N TYR A 55 7.78 5.75 -3.36
CA TYR A 55 6.97 6.75 -2.68
C TYR A 55 7.63 8.13 -2.72
N ASN A 56 8.91 8.21 -2.38
CA ASN A 56 9.65 9.47 -2.37
C ASN A 56 9.72 10.12 -3.77
N LYS A 57 9.78 9.31 -4.83
CA LYS A 57 9.84 9.82 -6.21
C LYS A 57 8.50 10.37 -6.68
N HIS A 58 7.37 9.82 -6.23
CA HIS A 58 6.09 10.09 -6.90
C HIS A 58 4.94 10.59 -6.03
N ALA A 59 4.98 10.41 -4.70
CA ALA A 59 3.84 10.68 -3.82
C ALA A 59 3.29 12.11 -3.97
N GLN A 60 4.19 13.09 -4.09
CA GLN A 60 3.81 14.51 -4.21
C GLN A 60 3.16 14.84 -5.54
N GLU A 61 3.81 14.51 -6.66
CA GLU A 61 3.34 14.88 -8.00
C GLU A 61 2.02 14.17 -8.33
N LYS A 62 1.83 12.97 -7.79
CA LYS A 62 0.82 12.07 -8.31
C LYS A 62 -0.32 11.74 -7.35
N LYS A 63 -0.45 12.55 -6.31
CA LYS A 63 -1.52 12.41 -5.31
C LYS A 63 -1.57 10.98 -4.76
N PHE A 64 -0.41 10.44 -4.38
CA PHE A 64 -0.30 9.07 -3.87
C PHE A 64 0.08 9.09 -2.38
N GLU A 65 -0.54 8.21 -1.61
CA GLU A 65 -0.29 8.04 -0.18
C GLU A 65 -0.24 6.56 0.19
N ILE A 66 0.49 6.19 1.24
CA ILE A 66 0.52 4.82 1.76
C ILE A 66 0.10 4.81 3.23
N ILE A 67 -0.71 3.82 3.60
CA ILE A 67 -1.04 3.52 5.00
C ILE A 67 -0.49 2.14 5.33
N PHE A 68 0.49 2.12 6.22
CA PHE A 68 1.06 0.89 6.75
C PHE A 68 0.06 0.19 7.68
N VAL A 69 -0.26 -1.07 7.37
CA VAL A 69 -1.14 -1.94 8.13
C VAL A 69 -0.31 -3.08 8.73
N SER A 70 0.23 -2.84 9.92
CA SER A 70 1.24 -3.71 10.51
C SER A 70 0.69 -5.06 11.00
N SER A 71 1.40 -6.13 10.64
CA SER A 71 1.28 -7.46 11.21
C SER A 71 2.40 -7.79 12.22
N ASP A 72 3.09 -6.78 12.75
CA ASP A 72 4.03 -6.93 13.86
C ASP A 72 3.32 -7.42 15.12
N ARG A 73 4.10 -8.03 16.01
CA ARG A 73 3.60 -8.73 17.19
C ARG A 73 3.50 -7.83 18.42
N ASP A 74 4.25 -6.74 18.44
CA ASP A 74 4.30 -5.78 19.53
C ASP A 74 4.61 -4.37 19.01
N ASP A 75 4.38 -3.39 19.88
CA ASP A 75 4.50 -1.96 19.58
C ASP A 75 5.96 -1.56 19.30
N VAL A 76 6.93 -2.25 19.93
CA VAL A 76 8.36 -1.99 19.74
C VAL A 76 8.77 -2.38 18.31
N ALA A 77 8.43 -3.60 17.89
CA ALA A 77 8.70 -4.08 16.55
C ALA A 77 7.98 -3.25 15.47
N PHE A 78 6.73 -2.84 15.74
CA PHE A 78 5.99 -1.91 14.89
C PHE A 78 6.74 -0.59 14.71
N ASN A 79 7.12 0.07 15.81
CA ASN A 79 7.77 1.37 15.77
C ASN A 79 9.14 1.31 15.11
N ASP A 80 9.92 0.27 15.40
CA ASP A 80 11.25 0.10 14.82
C ASP A 80 11.19 -0.01 13.31
N TYR A 81 10.23 -0.77 12.79
CA TYR A 81 10.06 -0.92 11.34
C TYR A 81 9.39 0.28 10.68
N TYR A 82 8.42 0.90 11.35
CA TYR A 82 7.76 2.09 10.83
C TYR A 82 8.73 3.27 10.69
N LYS A 83 9.81 3.35 11.49
CA LYS A 83 10.87 4.38 11.31
C LYS A 83 11.48 4.38 9.91
N GLU A 84 11.49 3.23 9.23
CA GLU A 84 12.04 3.09 7.87
C GLU A 84 11.09 3.64 6.79
N MET A 85 9.86 4.02 7.16
CA MET A 85 8.80 4.38 6.22
C MET A 85 8.43 5.88 6.32
N PRO A 86 8.31 6.61 5.19
CA PRO A 86 7.98 8.04 5.17
C PRO A 86 6.47 8.35 5.14
N TRP A 87 5.62 7.33 5.11
CA TRP A 87 4.17 7.44 4.96
C TRP A 87 3.42 7.22 6.28
N LEU A 88 2.08 7.10 6.22
CA LEU A 88 1.18 6.97 7.37
C LEU A 88 1.05 5.53 7.89
N ALA A 89 0.48 5.33 9.07
CA ALA A 89 0.19 3.99 9.60
C ALA A 89 -1.18 3.90 10.28
N LEU A 90 -1.83 2.74 10.17
CA LEU A 90 -2.88 2.39 11.13
C LEU A 90 -2.25 2.23 12.51
N SER A 91 -2.85 2.86 13.53
CA SER A 91 -2.45 2.73 14.92
C SER A 91 -2.25 1.27 15.30
N PHE A 92 -1.08 0.94 15.85
CA PHE A 92 -0.79 -0.44 16.27
C PHE A 92 -1.80 -0.96 17.30
N LYS A 93 -2.37 -0.07 18.13
CA LYS A 93 -3.39 -0.42 19.12
C LYS A 93 -4.72 -0.87 18.49
N ASP A 94 -5.00 -0.46 17.25
CA ASP A 94 -6.23 -0.80 16.54
C ASP A 94 -6.12 -2.17 15.84
N ARG A 95 -5.92 -3.21 16.66
CA ARG A 95 -5.81 -4.60 16.18
C ARG A 95 -7.11 -5.11 15.59
N LYS A 96 -8.24 -4.68 16.13
CA LYS A 96 -9.57 -5.04 15.64
C LYS A 96 -9.73 -4.60 14.19
N ASN A 97 -9.45 -3.33 13.90
CA ASN A 97 -9.58 -2.82 12.54
C ASN A 97 -8.55 -3.44 11.59
N LYS A 98 -7.31 -3.67 12.06
CA LYS A 98 -6.32 -4.43 11.28
C LYS A 98 -6.88 -5.79 10.84
N GLU A 99 -7.54 -6.51 11.73
CA GLU A 99 -8.16 -7.81 11.43
C GLU A 99 -9.35 -7.69 10.48
N GLU A 100 -10.20 -6.68 10.67
CA GLU A 100 -11.34 -6.39 9.79
C GLU A 100 -10.88 -6.05 8.38
N LEU A 101 -9.84 -5.22 8.23
CA LEU A 101 -9.20 -4.92 6.95
C LEU A 101 -8.58 -6.18 6.32
N SER A 102 -7.87 -6.98 7.12
CA SER A 102 -7.28 -8.24 6.63
C SER A 102 -8.36 -9.18 6.09
N LYS A 103 -9.51 -9.30 6.79
CA LYS A 103 -10.66 -10.11 6.35
C LYS A 103 -11.33 -9.52 5.12
N LYS A 104 -11.66 -8.22 5.15
CA LYS A 104 -12.33 -7.48 4.07
C LYS A 104 -11.59 -7.61 2.75
N PHE A 105 -10.27 -7.49 2.80
CA PHE A 105 -9.41 -7.59 1.61
C PHE A 105 -8.83 -8.99 1.38
N ASN A 106 -9.21 -9.97 2.20
CA ASN A 106 -8.77 -11.36 2.13
C ASN A 106 -7.23 -11.50 2.06
N ILE A 107 -6.55 -10.81 2.98
CA ILE A 107 -5.10 -10.84 3.14
C ILE A 107 -4.71 -12.16 3.79
N SER A 108 -4.10 -13.06 3.02
CA SER A 108 -3.59 -14.35 3.48
C SER A 108 -2.06 -14.40 3.61
N GLY A 109 -1.36 -13.33 3.23
CA GLY A 109 0.09 -13.25 3.31
C GLY A 109 0.63 -11.82 3.21
N ILE A 110 1.89 -11.65 3.59
CA ILE A 110 2.62 -10.38 3.56
C ILE A 110 3.99 -10.56 2.86
N PRO A 111 4.53 -9.52 2.19
CA PRO A 111 3.92 -8.20 2.01
C PRO A 111 2.77 -8.22 0.99
N THR A 112 1.73 -7.42 1.23
CA THR A 112 0.63 -7.16 0.28
C THR A 112 0.35 -5.66 0.23
N LEU A 113 0.22 -5.10 -0.97
CA LEU A 113 -0.16 -3.70 -1.18
C LEU A 113 -1.50 -3.66 -1.95
N ILE A 114 -2.49 -2.95 -1.43
CA ILE A 114 -3.80 -2.77 -2.08
C ILE A 114 -4.02 -1.30 -2.37
N LEU A 115 -4.38 -0.97 -3.60
CA LEU A 115 -4.70 0.39 -3.99
C LEU A 115 -6.20 0.62 -3.88
N VAL A 116 -6.57 1.70 -3.20
CA VAL A 116 -7.94 2.17 -3.05
C VAL A 116 -8.03 3.63 -3.41
N ASP A 117 -9.18 4.05 -3.91
CA ASP A 117 -9.46 5.45 -4.17
C ASP A 117 -9.81 6.17 -2.87
N ALA A 118 -9.21 7.33 -2.61
CA ALA A 118 -9.40 8.05 -1.35
C ALA A 118 -10.86 8.51 -1.15
N ASP A 119 -11.54 8.93 -2.23
CA ASP A 119 -12.83 9.60 -2.14
C ASP A 119 -13.99 8.60 -2.00
N SER A 120 -13.92 7.48 -2.71
CA SER A 120 -14.91 6.40 -2.66
C SER A 120 -14.58 5.33 -1.61
N GLY A 121 -13.29 5.11 -1.35
CA GLY A 121 -12.80 3.97 -0.56
C GLY A 121 -12.94 2.63 -1.28
N ASP A 122 -13.18 2.66 -2.59
CA ASP A 122 -13.35 1.47 -3.42
C ASP A 122 -11.98 0.91 -3.83
N ILE A 123 -11.94 -0.40 -4.01
CA ILE A 123 -10.74 -1.10 -4.46
C ILE A 123 -10.52 -0.75 -5.92
N ILE A 124 -9.37 -0.17 -6.22
CA ILE A 124 -8.96 0.08 -7.60
C ILE A 124 -8.49 -1.23 -8.25
N TYR A 125 -7.96 -2.23 -7.48
CA TYR A 125 -7.58 -3.53 -8.05
C TYR A 125 -7.38 -4.74 -7.08
N ARG A 126 -7.59 -5.99 -7.58
CA ARG A 126 -7.19 -7.28 -6.94
C ARG A 126 -7.03 -8.45 -7.96
N LYS A 127 -5.91 -9.20 -7.96
CA LYS A 127 -5.82 -10.58 -8.55
C LYS A 127 -4.93 -11.57 -7.80
N ASN A 128 -5.22 -12.86 -8.02
CA ASN A 128 -4.67 -14.03 -7.34
C ASN A 128 -3.22 -14.37 -7.72
N LYS A 129 -2.42 -14.74 -6.72
CA LYS A 129 -0.98 -15.04 -6.79
C LYS A 129 -0.60 -16.12 -7.82
N GLU A 130 -1.36 -17.20 -7.94
CA GLU A 130 -0.99 -18.39 -8.73
C GLU A 130 -1.20 -18.23 -10.24
N GLU A 131 -2.24 -17.50 -10.65
CA GLU A 131 -2.55 -17.25 -12.07
C GLU A 131 -1.49 -16.32 -12.69
N LEU A 132 -0.92 -15.43 -11.89
CA LEU A 132 0.11 -14.48 -12.27
C LEU A 132 1.50 -15.14 -12.37
N SER A 133 1.86 -16.05 -11.46
CA SER A 133 3.13 -16.79 -11.54
C SER A 133 3.25 -17.63 -12.81
N LYS A 134 2.16 -18.25 -13.26
CA LYS A 134 2.13 -19.11 -14.47
C LYS A 134 2.16 -18.31 -15.77
N LYS A 135 1.42 -17.19 -15.84
CA LYS A 135 1.29 -16.41 -17.08
C LYS A 135 2.55 -15.62 -17.43
N PHE A 136 3.36 -15.26 -16.43
CA PHE A 136 4.53 -14.39 -16.60
C PHE A 136 5.86 -15.07 -16.25
N ASN A 137 5.85 -16.39 -16.01
CA ASN A 137 7.03 -17.20 -15.73
C ASN A 137 7.95 -16.63 -14.62
N ILE A 138 7.34 -16.06 -13.57
CA ILE A 138 8.04 -15.36 -12.49
C ILE A 138 8.35 -16.36 -11.36
N SER A 139 9.63 -16.52 -11.02
CA SER A 139 10.07 -17.29 -9.84
C SER A 139 10.53 -16.33 -8.73
N GLY A 140 9.75 -16.22 -7.66
CA GLY A 140 10.11 -15.47 -6.44
C GLY A 140 9.12 -14.38 -6.02
N ILE A 141 8.78 -14.34 -4.73
CA ILE A 141 7.85 -13.41 -4.08
C ILE A 141 8.65 -12.23 -3.48
N PRO A 142 8.15 -10.97 -3.48
CA PRO A 142 6.79 -10.53 -3.84
C PRO A 142 6.69 -9.68 -5.12
N THR A 143 5.48 -9.71 -5.68
CA THR A 143 5.03 -9.05 -6.92
C THR A 143 4.43 -7.67 -6.59
N LEU A 144 4.87 -6.64 -7.30
CA LEU A 144 4.21 -5.32 -7.39
C LEU A 144 3.37 -5.31 -8.66
N ILE A 145 2.12 -4.84 -8.58
CA ILE A 145 1.20 -4.79 -9.73
C ILE A 145 0.73 -3.34 -9.89
N LEU A 146 0.81 -2.83 -11.11
CA LEU A 146 0.34 -1.50 -11.51
C LEU A 146 -0.90 -1.66 -12.36
N VAL A 147 -1.95 -0.90 -12.05
CA VAL A 147 -3.29 -1.08 -12.62
C VAL A 147 -3.96 0.26 -12.80
N ASP A 148 -4.54 0.46 -13.97
CA ASP A 148 -5.19 1.69 -14.38
C ASP A 148 -6.38 2.04 -13.47
N ALA A 149 -6.42 3.29 -13.01
CA ALA A 149 -7.37 3.73 -12.00
C ALA A 149 -8.80 3.90 -12.55
N ASP A 150 -8.96 4.04 -13.86
CA ASP A 150 -10.24 4.33 -14.50
C ASP A 150 -10.89 3.06 -15.07
N SER A 151 -10.09 2.14 -15.63
CA SER A 151 -10.57 0.92 -16.28
C SER A 151 -10.47 -0.33 -15.42
N GLY A 152 -9.61 -0.33 -14.38
CA GLY A 152 -9.29 -1.52 -13.61
C GLY A 152 -8.44 -2.54 -14.37
N ASP A 153 -7.91 -2.16 -15.54
CA ASP A 153 -7.07 -3.02 -16.37
C ASP A 153 -5.63 -3.08 -15.86
N ILE A 154 -5.06 -4.28 -15.94
CA ILE A 154 -3.69 -4.56 -15.52
C ILE A 154 -2.71 -3.87 -16.47
N ILE A 155 -1.96 -2.89 -15.97
CA ILE A 155 -0.89 -2.23 -16.72
C ILE A 155 0.36 -3.12 -16.73
N CYS A 156 0.79 -3.63 -15.56
CA CYS A 156 1.99 -4.47 -15.47
C CYS A 156 1.97 -5.39 -14.24
N THR A 157 2.32 -6.66 -14.43
CA THR A 157 2.41 -7.71 -13.39
C THR A 157 3.83 -8.05 -12.97
N ASP A 158 4.82 -7.33 -13.52
CA ASP A 158 6.24 -7.43 -13.16
C ASP A 158 6.81 -6.04 -12.85
N ALA A 159 6.07 -5.25 -12.06
CA ALA A 159 6.48 -3.88 -11.72
C ALA A 159 7.79 -3.83 -10.91
N ARG A 160 8.25 -4.98 -10.38
CA ARG A 160 9.57 -5.12 -9.77
C ARG A 160 10.70 -4.98 -10.80
N ASN A 161 10.61 -5.63 -11.97
CA ASN A 161 11.56 -5.39 -13.07
C ASN A 161 11.28 -4.06 -13.76
N TYR A 162 10.02 -3.66 -13.88
CA TYR A 162 9.64 -2.41 -14.56
C TYR A 162 10.25 -1.17 -13.87
N ILE A 163 10.14 -1.06 -12.55
CA ILE A 163 10.76 0.05 -11.77
C ILE A 163 12.29 -0.08 -11.74
N GLN A 164 12.84 -1.29 -11.80
CA GLN A 164 14.30 -1.49 -11.79
C GLN A 164 14.97 -1.26 -13.16
N HIS A 165 14.25 -1.40 -14.28
CA HIS A 165 14.87 -1.47 -15.61
C HIS A 165 14.11 -0.76 -16.76
N GLU A 166 12.81 -0.46 -16.67
CA GLU A 166 12.01 0.01 -17.84
C GLU A 166 11.23 1.33 -17.64
N ASP A 167 10.81 1.68 -16.42
CA ASP A 167 10.07 2.90 -16.12
C ASP A 167 10.54 3.51 -14.80
N GLU A 168 11.83 3.84 -14.76
CA GLU A 168 12.45 4.48 -13.61
C GLU A 168 11.71 5.79 -13.24
N ASN A 169 11.14 6.49 -14.23
CA ASN A 169 10.50 7.80 -14.07
C ASN A 169 9.00 7.76 -13.75
N GLY A 170 8.38 6.58 -13.73
CA GLY A 170 6.98 6.40 -13.42
C GLY A 170 6.05 7.06 -14.43
N GLU A 171 6.38 7.02 -15.72
CA GLU A 171 5.53 7.58 -16.78
C GLU A 171 4.25 6.77 -17.00
N ASN A 172 4.26 5.45 -16.69
CA ASN A 172 3.14 4.53 -16.91
C ASN A 172 2.47 4.03 -15.62
N PHE A 173 2.81 4.60 -14.48
CA PHE A 173 2.12 4.27 -13.24
C PHE A 173 0.70 4.90 -13.26
N PRO A 174 -0.32 4.25 -12.65
CA PRO A 174 -1.72 4.67 -12.72
C PRO A 174 -2.02 5.92 -11.90
N TRP A 175 -1.51 7.03 -12.37
CA TRP A 175 -1.77 8.34 -11.80
C TRP A 175 -3.19 8.75 -12.09
N LYS A 176 -3.86 9.33 -11.10
CA LYS A 176 -5.14 10.00 -11.33
C LYS A 176 -4.85 11.27 -12.15
N SER A 177 -5.46 11.39 -13.33
CA SER A 177 -5.43 12.59 -14.16
C SER A 177 -6.04 13.81 -13.46
#